data_AF-A0A1Q5S6Z0-F1
#
_entry.id   AF-A0A1Q5S6Z0-F1
#
_cell.length_a   1.000
_cell.length_b   1.000
_cell.length_c   1.000
_cell.angle_alpha   90.00
_cell.angle_beta   90.00
_cell.angle_gamma   90.00
#
_symmetry.space_group_name_H-M   'P 1'
#
loop_
_entity.id
_entity.type
_entity.pdbx_description
1 polymer ?
#
loop_
_entity_poly.entity_id
_entity_poly.type
_entity_poly.pdbx_seq_one_letter_code
_entity_poly.pdbx_strand_id
1 'polypeptide(L)'
;MASSIHDTAVELLLASMSRAAEQYDFEASFFITVPSPPLTTGIVARVYYDGPKLVRTALHVRARGPAHLKYLAIGDIRSMLQSFVVANYWYIFQEAELAPFAGSYADRLSQATKLLLARALTASDLFSPRNELTLFPIVPLRIEASFRSEPFFFVAPLTSALQDQIPAGARPSALQGDIFPPLANAISARFQPPRPGAWLGITSPAFKASNKMKCAILGALALTMPSVLRHLFTGRAVFGGRFTIAQSGSSTHSGGETHIPPARL
;
A
#
# COMPACT_ATOMS: atom_id res chain seq x y z
N MET A 1 -9.08 32.71 0.37
CA MET A 1 -9.59 31.33 0.21
C MET A 1 -8.49 30.39 0.71
N ALA A 2 -8.78 29.50 1.65
CA ALA A 2 -7.77 28.58 2.16
C ALA A 2 -7.39 27.59 1.05
N SER A 3 -6.11 27.57 0.65
CA SER A 3 -5.57 26.61 -0.31
C SER A 3 -5.77 25.19 0.25
N SER A 4 -6.37 24.30 -0.54
CA SER A 4 -6.54 22.91 -0.10
C SER A 4 -5.18 22.22 -0.03
N ILE A 5 -5.07 21.17 0.79
CA ILE A 5 -3.83 20.37 0.89
C ILE A 5 -3.45 19.82 -0.49
N HIS A 6 -4.44 19.48 -1.32
CA HIS A 6 -4.24 18.95 -2.67
C HIS A 6 -3.65 20.01 -3.61
N ASP A 7 -4.16 21.25 -3.57
CA ASP A 7 -3.64 22.34 -4.40
C ASP A 7 -2.17 22.62 -4.08
N THR A 8 -1.83 22.69 -2.79
CA THR A 8 -0.44 22.92 -2.35
C THR A 8 0.46 21.73 -2.68
N ALA A 9 -0.03 20.50 -2.56
CA ALA A 9 0.72 19.30 -2.91
C ALA A 9 1.01 19.23 -4.41
N VAL A 10 0.04 19.57 -5.26
CA VAL A 10 0.21 19.65 -6.72
C VAL A 10 1.21 20.75 -7.08
N GLU A 11 1.09 21.93 -6.46
CA GLU A 11 2.04 23.03 -6.72
C GLU A 11 3.48 22.63 -6.39
N LEU A 12 3.70 22.03 -5.21
CA LEU A 12 5.03 21.55 -4.81
C LEU A 12 5.54 20.41 -5.70
N LEU A 13 4.65 19.52 -6.15
CA LEU A 13 4.99 18.43 -7.06
C LEU A 13 5.44 18.97 -8.42
N LEU A 14 4.66 19.87 -9.02
CA LEU A 14 4.97 20.49 -10.30
C LEU A 14 6.22 21.37 -10.23
N ALA A 15 6.45 22.04 -9.09
CA ALA A 15 7.67 22.82 -8.85
C ALA A 15 8.93 21.93 -8.73
N SER A 16 8.76 20.65 -8.40
CA SER A 16 9.84 19.67 -8.39
C SER A 16 10.10 19.07 -9.77
N MET A 17 9.23 19.30 -10.76
CA MET A 17 9.31 18.71 -12.10
C MET A 17 9.92 19.70 -13.10
N SER A 18 10.69 19.18 -14.04
CA SER A 18 11.30 19.91 -15.15
C SER A 18 11.31 19.05 -16.43
N ARG A 19 11.34 19.73 -17.58
CA ARG A 19 11.51 19.11 -18.90
C ARG A 19 12.98 18.93 -19.27
N ALA A 20 13.86 19.82 -18.80
CA ALA A 20 15.30 19.73 -19.03
C ALA A 20 15.97 18.83 -17.99
N ALA A 21 17.04 18.13 -18.40
CA ALA A 21 17.79 17.20 -17.55
C ALA A 21 18.82 17.87 -16.63
N GLU A 22 19.00 19.20 -16.72
CA GLU A 22 20.09 19.89 -16.06
C GLU A 22 19.90 19.92 -14.52
N GLN A 23 20.79 19.20 -13.82
CA GLN A 23 20.88 19.12 -12.34
C GLN A 23 19.77 18.34 -11.61
N TYR A 24 19.15 17.36 -12.26
CA TYR A 24 18.10 16.55 -11.63
C TYR A 24 18.56 15.14 -11.25
N ASP A 25 18.16 14.70 -10.07
CA ASP A 25 18.58 13.43 -9.47
C ASP A 25 17.78 12.23 -10.00
N PHE A 26 16.58 12.46 -10.53
CA PHE A 26 15.66 11.39 -10.92
C PHE A 26 14.99 11.68 -12.27
N GLU A 27 14.93 10.65 -13.12
CA GLU A 27 14.23 10.66 -14.40
C GLU A 27 13.07 9.66 -14.36
N ALA A 28 11.91 10.08 -14.88
CA ALA A 28 10.83 9.17 -15.24
C ALA A 28 10.58 9.24 -16.75
N SER A 29 10.73 8.11 -17.41
CA SER A 29 10.44 7.93 -18.84
C SER A 29 9.30 6.92 -18.98
N PHE A 30 8.24 7.30 -19.68
CA PHE A 30 7.01 6.49 -19.75
C PHE A 30 6.18 6.82 -21.00
N PHE A 31 5.29 5.90 -21.36
CA PHE A 31 4.32 6.13 -22.43
C PHE A 31 3.13 6.93 -21.92
N ILE A 32 2.74 7.95 -22.68
CA ILE A 32 1.55 8.75 -22.36
C ILE A 32 0.31 7.88 -22.57
N THR A 33 -0.52 7.77 -21.55
CA THR A 33 -1.77 6.99 -21.59
C THR A 33 -2.95 7.96 -21.65
N VAL A 34 -3.79 7.84 -22.69
CA VAL A 34 -4.99 8.68 -22.88
C VAL A 34 -6.21 7.97 -22.28
N PRO A 35 -7.14 8.69 -21.59
CA PRO A 35 -8.29 8.05 -20.94
C PRO A 35 -9.34 7.35 -21.86
N SER A 36 -9.34 7.51 -23.19
CA SER A 36 -10.25 6.80 -24.14
C SER A 36 -10.08 7.18 -25.63
N PRO A 37 -10.52 6.36 -26.62
CA PRO A 37 -10.33 4.91 -26.81
C PRO A 37 -8.95 4.63 -27.50
N PRO A 38 -8.53 3.38 -27.79
CA PRO A 38 -7.12 3.04 -27.94
C PRO A 38 -6.58 3.45 -29.32
N LEU A 39 -6.09 4.68 -29.42
CA LEU A 39 -5.29 5.12 -30.56
C LEU A 39 -3.89 5.47 -30.07
N THR A 40 -2.99 4.52 -30.34
CA THR A 40 -1.53 4.65 -30.43
C THR A 40 -0.80 5.22 -29.20
N THR A 41 -0.41 4.28 -28.34
CA THR A 41 0.88 4.27 -27.65
C THR A 41 2.02 4.57 -28.63
N GLY A 42 2.76 5.65 -28.40
CA GLY A 42 3.94 5.97 -29.20
C GLY A 42 4.70 7.21 -28.72
N ILE A 43 4.05 8.11 -27.98
CA ILE A 43 4.72 9.29 -27.41
C ILE A 43 5.33 8.90 -26.07
N VAL A 44 6.67 8.94 -26.01
CA VAL A 44 7.44 8.79 -24.78
C VAL A 44 7.60 10.17 -24.16
N ALA A 45 7.08 10.34 -22.94
CA ALA A 45 7.34 11.51 -22.12
C ALA A 45 8.57 11.26 -21.24
N ARG A 46 9.38 12.30 -21.05
CA ARG A 46 10.47 12.31 -20.07
C ARG A 46 10.27 13.48 -19.13
N VAL A 47 10.26 13.17 -17.84
CA VAL A 47 10.13 14.15 -16.76
C VAL A 47 11.31 13.98 -15.83
N TYR A 48 11.97 15.09 -15.53
CA TYR A 48 13.07 15.15 -14.57
C TYR A 48 12.58 15.74 -13.25
N TYR A 49 13.10 15.22 -12.14
CA TYR A 49 12.72 15.65 -10.79
C TYR A 49 13.90 16.18 -9.99
N ASP A 50 13.69 17.33 -9.37
CA ASP A 50 14.57 17.91 -8.34
C ASP A 50 14.39 17.08 -7.06
N GLY A 51 15.42 16.33 -6.69
CA GLY A 51 15.40 15.42 -5.54
C GLY A 51 14.99 16.13 -4.24
N PRO A 52 15.70 17.20 -3.83
CA PRO A 52 15.35 18.01 -2.66
C PRO A 52 13.91 18.53 -2.68
N LYS A 53 13.43 19.09 -3.80
CA LYS A 53 12.04 19.58 -3.89
C LYS A 53 11.03 18.44 -3.81
N LEU A 54 11.28 17.31 -4.48
CA LEU A 54 10.41 16.14 -4.43
C LEU A 54 10.33 15.54 -3.01
N VAL A 55 11.45 15.51 -2.28
CA VAL A 55 11.47 15.12 -0.86
C VAL A 55 10.62 16.08 -0.02
N ARG A 56 10.71 17.39 -0.25
CA ARG A 56 9.89 18.39 0.45
C ARG A 56 8.40 18.19 0.15
N THR A 57 8.02 17.87 -1.08
CA THR A 57 6.65 17.53 -1.47
C THR A 57 6.17 16.28 -0.72
N ALA A 58 6.98 15.22 -0.69
CA ALA A 58 6.64 13.99 0.03
C ALA A 58 6.49 14.23 1.55
N LEU A 59 7.33 15.07 2.16
CA LEU A 59 7.22 15.45 3.57
C LEU A 59 5.94 16.25 3.83
N HIS A 60 5.57 17.19 2.95
CA HIS A 60 4.34 17.95 3.05
C HIS A 60 3.10 17.03 3.00
N VAL A 61 3.06 16.15 2.01
CA VAL A 61 1.99 15.16 1.80
C VAL A 61 1.90 14.20 3.00
N ARG A 62 3.02 13.74 3.55
CA ARG A 62 3.04 12.91 4.76
C ARG A 62 2.51 13.63 6.01
N ALA A 63 2.84 14.91 6.17
CA ALA A 63 2.48 15.69 7.35
C ALA A 63 0.99 16.05 7.38
N ARG A 64 0.43 16.42 6.22
CA ARG A 64 -0.94 16.97 6.11
C ARG A 64 -1.94 16.04 5.43
N GLY A 65 -1.49 15.03 4.69
CA GLY A 65 -2.37 14.07 4.04
C GLY A 65 -2.97 13.04 5.00
N PRO A 66 -3.63 12.00 4.47
CA PRO A 66 -4.30 10.99 5.28
C PRO A 66 -3.34 10.24 6.22
N ALA A 67 -3.88 9.75 7.33
CA ALA A 67 -3.09 9.15 8.41
C ALA A 67 -2.17 8.01 7.96
N HIS A 68 -2.56 7.26 6.93
CA HIS A 68 -1.76 6.12 6.47
C HIS A 68 -0.38 6.50 5.92
N LEU A 69 -0.26 7.68 5.31
CA LEU A 69 0.99 8.18 4.76
C LEU A 69 2.05 8.36 5.86
N LYS A 70 1.63 8.62 7.10
CA LYS A 70 2.53 8.76 8.25
C LYS A 70 3.33 7.48 8.53
N TYR A 71 2.80 6.32 8.14
CA TYR A 71 3.43 5.01 8.31
C TYR A 71 4.34 4.61 7.15
N LEU A 72 4.31 5.33 6.02
CA LEU A 72 5.13 5.04 4.86
C LEU A 72 6.50 5.73 4.96
N ALA A 73 7.52 5.13 4.33
CA ALA A 73 8.81 5.79 4.19
C ALA A 73 8.68 6.94 3.18
N ILE A 74 9.52 7.96 3.32
CA ILE A 74 9.53 9.10 2.38
C ILE A 74 9.78 8.63 0.94
N GLY A 75 10.66 7.64 0.76
CA GLY A 75 10.90 7.02 -0.56
C GLY A 75 9.64 6.41 -1.17
N ASP A 76 8.78 5.76 -0.38
CA ASP A 76 7.53 5.18 -0.87
C ASP A 76 6.56 6.26 -1.35
N ILE A 77 6.41 7.33 -0.56
CA ILE A 77 5.52 8.45 -0.90
C ILE A 77 6.02 9.13 -2.18
N ARG A 78 7.33 9.29 -2.33
CA ARG A 78 7.92 9.82 -3.58
C ARG A 78 7.57 8.94 -4.78
N SER A 79 7.75 7.62 -4.67
CA SER A 79 7.38 6.70 -5.74
C SER A 79 5.89 6.78 -6.07
N MET A 80 5.01 6.86 -5.06
CA MET A 80 3.57 7.03 -5.29
C MET A 80 3.24 8.36 -5.99
N LEU A 81 3.90 9.46 -5.62
CA LEU A 81 3.74 10.76 -6.30
C LEU A 81 4.21 10.71 -7.76
N GLN A 82 5.33 10.04 -8.04
CA GLN A 82 5.80 9.84 -9.41
C GLN A 82 4.83 8.98 -10.22
N SER A 83 4.35 7.87 -9.66
CA SER A 83 3.32 7.03 -10.29
C SER A 83 2.03 7.81 -10.56
N PHE A 84 1.64 8.71 -9.64
CA PHE A 84 0.51 9.61 -9.85
C PHE A 84 0.72 10.54 -11.06
N VAL A 85 1.91 11.15 -11.19
CA VAL A 85 2.25 11.99 -12.35
C VAL A 85 2.17 11.17 -13.63
N VAL A 86 2.77 9.98 -13.67
CA VAL A 86 2.74 9.10 -14.85
C VAL A 86 1.30 8.80 -15.27
N ALA A 87 0.44 8.42 -14.32
CA ALA A 87 -0.96 8.06 -14.60
C ALA A 87 -1.81 9.26 -15.07
N ASN A 88 -1.44 10.48 -14.69
CA ASN A 88 -2.22 11.69 -14.95
C ASN A 88 -1.48 12.68 -15.89
N TYR A 89 -0.39 12.24 -16.52
CA TYR A 89 0.46 13.11 -17.34
C TYR A 89 -0.29 13.69 -18.54
N TRP A 90 -1.37 13.05 -18.97
CA TRP A 90 -2.23 13.56 -20.03
C TRP A 90 -2.70 15.01 -19.80
N TYR A 91 -3.02 15.38 -18.55
CA TYR A 91 -3.41 16.77 -18.24
C TYR A 91 -2.27 17.77 -18.45
N ILE A 92 -1.04 17.34 -18.20
CA ILE A 92 0.18 18.15 -18.35
C ILE A 92 0.57 18.24 -19.83
N PHE A 93 0.49 17.12 -20.54
CA PHE A 93 0.86 16.98 -21.95
C PHE A 93 0.21 18.04 -22.83
N GLN A 94 -1.08 18.30 -22.62
CA GLN A 94 -1.87 19.24 -23.43
C GLN A 94 -1.33 20.69 -23.41
N GLU A 95 -0.66 21.12 -22.34
CA GLU A 95 -0.15 22.49 -22.22
C GLU A 95 1.38 22.58 -22.33
N ALA A 96 2.08 21.55 -21.88
CA ALA A 96 3.53 21.58 -21.67
C ALA A 96 4.34 21.07 -22.88
N GLU A 97 3.80 20.17 -23.70
CA GLU A 97 4.55 19.61 -24.84
C GLU A 97 4.35 20.38 -26.16
N LEU A 98 3.38 21.30 -26.22
CA LEU A 98 3.12 22.11 -27.42
C LEU A 98 4.24 23.13 -27.72
N ALA A 99 5.00 23.56 -26.72
CA ALA A 99 6.09 24.52 -26.88
C ALA A 99 7.24 24.24 -25.90
N PRO A 100 8.51 24.44 -26.28
CA PRO A 100 9.61 24.41 -25.34
C PRO A 100 9.44 25.51 -24.29
N PHE A 101 9.77 25.20 -23.04
CA PHE A 101 9.78 26.15 -21.94
C PHE A 101 10.97 25.86 -21.02
N ALA A 102 11.46 26.90 -20.34
CA ALA A 102 12.46 26.79 -19.30
C ALA A 102 11.82 26.91 -17.92
N GLY A 103 12.40 26.25 -16.91
CA GLY A 103 11.89 26.29 -15.54
C GLY A 103 10.99 25.10 -15.18
N SER A 104 10.17 25.29 -14.14
CA SER A 104 9.37 24.21 -13.57
C SER A 104 8.01 24.07 -14.27
N TYR A 105 7.38 22.90 -14.15
CA TYR A 105 5.99 22.74 -14.62
C TYR A 105 5.00 23.61 -13.85
N ALA A 106 5.32 24.01 -12.61
CA ALA A 106 4.45 24.90 -11.83
C ALA A 106 4.34 26.28 -12.46
N ASP A 107 5.41 26.81 -13.04
CA ASP A 107 5.42 28.13 -13.69
C ASP A 107 4.73 28.10 -15.06
N ARG A 108 4.78 26.95 -15.73
CA ARG A 108 4.25 26.77 -17.08
C ARG A 108 2.74 26.50 -17.12
N LEU A 109 2.24 25.67 -16.21
CA LEU A 109 0.88 25.16 -16.27
C LEU A 109 -0.15 26.17 -15.78
N SER A 110 -1.28 26.23 -16.47
CA SER A 110 -2.41 27.08 -16.11
C SER A 110 -3.01 26.67 -14.77
N GLN A 111 -3.66 27.62 -14.08
CA GLN A 111 -4.39 27.32 -12.85
C GLN A 111 -5.50 26.28 -13.08
N ALA A 112 -6.10 26.24 -14.27
CA ALA A 112 -7.13 25.27 -14.62
C ALA A 112 -6.57 23.83 -14.61
N THR A 113 -5.40 23.62 -15.21
CA THR A 113 -4.74 22.30 -15.21
C THR A 113 -4.26 21.89 -13.83
N LYS A 114 -3.74 22.82 -13.02
CA LYS A 114 -3.41 22.57 -11.61
C LYS A 114 -4.62 22.10 -10.81
N LEU A 115 -5.79 22.71 -11.02
CA LEU A 115 -7.05 22.30 -10.37
C LEU A 115 -7.52 20.91 -10.83
N LEU A 116 -7.35 20.56 -12.12
CA LEU A 116 -7.66 19.21 -12.61
C LEU A 116 -6.76 18.16 -11.94
N LEU A 117 -5.46 18.44 -11.84
CA LEU A 117 -4.51 17.58 -11.13
C LEU A 117 -4.84 17.48 -9.65
N ALA A 118 -5.25 18.56 -8.99
CA ALA A 118 -5.63 18.53 -7.57
C ALA A 118 -6.88 17.66 -7.34
N ARG A 119 -7.86 17.73 -8.24
CA ARG A 119 -9.04 16.84 -8.22
C ARG A 119 -8.65 15.38 -8.46
N ALA A 120 -7.80 15.11 -9.45
CA ALA A 120 -7.28 13.77 -9.70
C ALA A 120 -6.49 13.23 -8.49
N LEU A 121 -5.69 14.07 -7.84
CA LEU A 121 -4.93 13.73 -6.64
C LEU A 121 -5.86 13.37 -5.49
N THR A 122 -6.95 14.12 -5.31
CA THR A 122 -7.99 13.84 -4.31
C THR A 122 -8.64 12.47 -4.52
N ALA A 123 -8.94 12.13 -5.77
CA ALA A 123 -9.55 10.85 -6.15
C ALA A 123 -8.55 9.68 -6.21
N SER A 124 -7.24 9.96 -6.16
CA SER A 124 -6.21 8.93 -6.25
C SER A 124 -6.11 8.08 -4.98
N ASP A 125 -5.57 6.87 -5.12
CA ASP A 125 -5.31 5.97 -3.98
C ASP A 125 -4.32 6.56 -2.97
N LEU A 126 -3.57 7.61 -3.32
CA LEU A 126 -2.67 8.31 -2.40
C LEU A 126 -3.44 9.11 -1.33
N PHE A 127 -4.58 9.71 -1.68
CA PHE A 127 -5.39 10.53 -0.76
C PHE A 127 -6.72 9.87 -0.35
N SER A 128 -7.25 8.99 -1.19
CA SER A 128 -8.46 8.23 -0.94
C SER A 128 -8.14 6.73 -1.01
N PRO A 129 -7.27 6.19 -0.13
CA PRO A 129 -6.86 4.81 -0.22
C PRO A 129 -8.03 3.88 0.10
N ARG A 130 -8.03 2.72 -0.54
CA ARG A 130 -9.01 1.66 -0.24
C ARG A 130 -8.45 0.80 0.87
N ASN A 131 -9.26 0.57 1.91
CA ASN A 131 -8.87 -0.33 2.98
C ASN A 131 -8.83 -1.77 2.47
N GLU A 132 -7.67 -2.41 2.62
CA GLU A 132 -7.48 -3.81 2.29
C GLU A 132 -7.37 -4.64 3.57
N LEU A 133 -7.93 -5.85 3.54
CA LEU A 133 -7.80 -6.80 4.63
C LEU A 133 -6.52 -7.62 4.42
N THR A 134 -5.56 -7.51 5.32
CA THR A 134 -4.37 -8.35 5.33
C THR A 134 -4.46 -9.40 6.44
N LEU A 135 -4.38 -10.67 6.06
CA LEU A 135 -4.33 -11.81 6.95
C LEU A 135 -2.88 -12.27 7.14
N PHE A 136 -2.50 -12.48 8.39
CA PHE A 136 -1.23 -13.03 8.80
C PHE A 136 -1.46 -14.40 9.48
N PRO A 137 -0.86 -15.49 8.96
CA PRO A 137 -0.95 -16.80 9.59
C PRO A 137 -0.10 -16.82 10.87
N ILE A 138 -0.71 -17.06 12.02
CA ILE A 138 -0.01 -17.15 13.30
C ILE A 138 0.01 -18.63 13.71
N VAL A 139 1.18 -19.25 13.70
CA VAL A 139 1.32 -20.69 13.95
C VAL A 139 1.39 -21.05 15.44
N PRO A 140 2.17 -20.35 16.29
CA PRO A 140 2.35 -20.77 17.68
C PRO A 140 1.14 -20.49 18.58
N LEU A 141 0.16 -19.73 18.09
CA LEU A 141 -0.95 -19.22 18.88
C LEU A 141 -2.21 -20.04 18.58
N ARG A 142 -2.94 -20.42 19.63
CA ARG A 142 -4.26 -21.04 19.53
C ARG A 142 -5.30 -20.06 20.05
N ILE A 143 -6.36 -19.87 19.27
CA ILE A 143 -7.48 -19.01 19.64
C ILE A 143 -8.62 -19.88 20.17
N GLU A 144 -8.93 -19.72 21.46
CA GLU A 144 -10.10 -20.35 22.10
C GLU A 144 -11.38 -19.55 21.84
N ALA A 145 -11.27 -18.22 21.88
CA ALA A 145 -12.37 -17.30 21.61
C ALA A 145 -11.92 -16.22 20.62
N SER A 146 -12.71 -16.01 19.57
CA SER A 146 -12.44 -14.97 18.57
C SER A 146 -12.45 -13.58 19.23
N PHE A 147 -11.48 -12.76 18.87
CA PHE A 147 -11.40 -11.37 19.28
C PHE A 147 -11.58 -10.47 18.07
N ARG A 148 -12.39 -9.41 18.19
CA ARG A 148 -12.60 -8.43 17.14
C ARG A 148 -12.51 -7.02 17.70
N SER A 149 -11.74 -6.19 17.00
CA SER A 149 -11.71 -4.74 17.16
C SER A 149 -11.99 -4.09 15.79
N GLU A 150 -12.09 -2.76 15.77
CA GLU A 150 -12.23 -2.02 14.51
C GLU A 150 -11.02 -2.22 13.56
N PRO A 151 -9.75 -2.05 13.98
CA PRO A 151 -8.62 -2.18 13.06
C PRO A 151 -8.12 -3.62 12.83
N PHE A 152 -8.40 -4.55 13.74
CA PHE A 152 -7.91 -5.93 13.64
C PHE A 152 -8.78 -6.98 14.34
N PHE A 153 -8.56 -8.24 14.02
CA PHE A 153 -9.18 -9.39 14.68
C PHE A 153 -8.21 -10.55 14.85
N PHE A 154 -8.52 -11.42 15.81
CA PHE A 154 -7.95 -12.76 15.95
C PHE A 154 -9.05 -13.80 15.84
N VAL A 155 -8.85 -14.80 14.99
CA VAL A 155 -9.80 -15.92 14.84
C VAL A 155 -9.07 -17.26 14.74
N ALA A 156 -9.77 -18.32 15.14
CA ALA A 156 -9.33 -19.69 14.91
C ALA A 156 -9.20 -19.98 13.39
N PRO A 157 -8.40 -20.98 12.97
CA PRO A 157 -8.17 -21.33 11.58
C PRO A 157 -9.36 -22.15 11.03
N LEU A 158 -10.57 -21.62 11.20
CA LEU A 158 -11.83 -22.18 10.73
C LEU A 158 -12.37 -21.32 9.59
N THR A 159 -12.84 -21.96 8.52
CA THR A 159 -13.37 -21.25 7.34
C THR A 159 -14.51 -20.30 7.71
N SER A 160 -15.46 -20.75 8.54
CA SER A 160 -16.58 -19.92 9.00
C SER A 160 -16.11 -18.68 9.78
N ALA A 161 -15.23 -18.88 10.76
CA ALA A 161 -14.71 -17.80 11.59
C ALA A 161 -13.96 -16.74 10.76
N LEU A 162 -13.22 -17.16 9.73
CA LEU A 162 -12.53 -16.24 8.82
C LEU A 162 -13.50 -15.55 7.85
N GLN A 163 -14.48 -16.28 7.32
CA GLN A 163 -15.48 -15.75 6.38
C GLN A 163 -16.34 -14.65 6.99
N ASP A 164 -16.64 -14.74 8.28
CA ASP A 164 -17.38 -13.72 9.03
C ASP A 164 -16.63 -12.39 9.14
N GLN A 165 -15.31 -12.40 8.99
CA GLN A 165 -14.49 -11.19 9.04
C GLN A 165 -14.24 -10.55 7.66
N ILE A 166 -14.52 -11.28 6.57
CA ILE A 166 -14.31 -10.79 5.21
C ILE A 166 -15.59 -10.08 4.71
N PRO A 167 -15.50 -8.82 4.25
CA PRO A 167 -16.64 -8.10 3.69
C PRO A 167 -17.31 -8.89 2.57
N ALA A 168 -18.64 -8.94 2.54
CA ALA A 168 -19.41 -9.80 1.65
C ALA A 168 -19.00 -9.66 0.16
N GLY A 169 -18.75 -8.43 -0.31
CA GLY A 169 -18.33 -8.15 -1.69
C GLY A 169 -16.87 -8.49 -2.03
N ALA A 170 -16.07 -8.86 -1.03
CA ALA A 170 -14.65 -9.19 -1.18
C ALA A 170 -14.34 -10.66 -0.84
N ARG A 171 -15.37 -11.49 -0.66
CA ARG A 171 -15.21 -12.90 -0.27
C ARG A 171 -14.63 -13.72 -1.43
N PRO A 172 -13.47 -14.38 -1.24
CA PRO A 172 -12.98 -15.34 -2.22
C PRO A 172 -13.96 -16.51 -2.36
N SER A 173 -14.16 -16.99 -3.59
CA SER A 173 -15.09 -18.09 -3.90
C SER A 173 -14.69 -19.44 -3.29
N ALA A 174 -13.41 -19.64 -2.97
CA ALA A 174 -12.86 -20.89 -2.45
C ALA A 174 -12.01 -20.66 -1.20
N LEU A 175 -12.56 -19.92 -0.22
CA LEU A 175 -11.87 -19.65 1.04
C LEU A 175 -11.71 -20.93 1.86
N GLN A 176 -10.51 -21.17 2.38
CA GLN A 176 -10.24 -22.30 3.28
C GLN A 176 -9.40 -21.82 4.46
N GLY A 177 -10.00 -21.79 5.66
CA GLY A 177 -9.41 -21.16 6.85
C GLY A 177 -8.30 -21.97 7.52
N ASP A 178 -8.18 -23.27 7.25
CA ASP A 178 -7.19 -24.14 7.90
C ASP A 178 -5.85 -24.25 7.14
N ILE A 179 -5.70 -23.49 6.05
CA ILE A 179 -4.51 -23.51 5.18
C ILE A 179 -3.99 -22.12 4.84
N PHE A 180 -2.71 -22.01 4.50
CA PHE A 180 -2.10 -20.79 3.94
C PHE A 180 -1.50 -21.07 2.55
N PRO A 181 -1.80 -20.27 1.51
CA PRO A 181 -2.82 -19.21 1.47
C PRO A 181 -4.22 -19.79 1.74
N PRO A 182 -5.18 -19.00 2.25
CA PRO A 182 -6.52 -19.48 2.59
C PRO A 182 -7.41 -19.67 1.37
N LEU A 183 -6.90 -20.33 0.33
CA LEU A 183 -7.55 -20.58 -0.94
C LEU A 183 -7.39 -22.05 -1.30
N ALA A 184 -8.50 -22.76 -1.50
CA ALA A 184 -8.50 -24.21 -1.75
C ALA A 184 -7.63 -24.63 -2.94
N ASN A 185 -7.47 -23.75 -3.94
CA ASN A 185 -6.75 -24.02 -5.18
C ASN A 185 -5.39 -23.32 -5.28
N ALA A 186 -4.89 -22.67 -4.22
CA ALA A 186 -3.68 -21.86 -4.32
C ALA A 186 -2.37 -22.67 -4.33
N ILE A 187 -2.41 -23.96 -4.04
CA ILE A 187 -1.21 -24.82 -3.96
C ILE A 187 -1.39 -26.01 -4.88
N SER A 188 -0.37 -26.27 -5.70
CA SER A 188 -0.33 -27.46 -6.56
C SER A 188 -0.38 -28.73 -5.71
N ALA A 189 -1.03 -29.79 -6.20
CA ALA A 189 -1.24 -31.06 -5.50
C ALA A 189 0.03 -31.76 -5.00
N ARG A 190 1.22 -31.22 -5.29
CA ARG A 190 2.53 -31.76 -4.89
C ARG A 190 3.01 -31.30 -3.52
N PHE A 191 2.39 -30.29 -2.89
CA PHE A 191 2.81 -29.79 -1.59
C PHE A 191 1.64 -29.73 -0.61
N GLN A 192 1.86 -30.25 0.61
CA GLN A 192 0.88 -30.12 1.67
C GLN A 192 0.82 -28.64 2.12
N PRO A 193 -0.37 -28.01 2.12
CA PRO A 193 -0.50 -26.62 2.52
C PRO A 193 -0.06 -26.42 3.98
N PRO A 194 0.73 -25.37 4.27
CA PRO A 194 1.03 -25.00 5.65
C PRO A 194 -0.25 -24.61 6.39
N ARG A 195 -0.37 -25.02 7.66
CA ARG A 195 -1.58 -24.85 8.48
C ARG A 195 -1.35 -23.85 9.62
N PRO A 196 -2.07 -22.72 9.65
CA PRO A 196 -1.94 -21.76 10.75
C PRO A 196 -2.61 -22.27 12.02
N GLY A 197 -2.13 -21.81 13.18
CA GLY A 197 -2.79 -22.02 14.46
C GLY A 197 -3.90 -20.99 14.73
N ALA A 198 -3.79 -19.82 14.10
CA ALA A 198 -4.74 -18.72 14.15
C ALA A 198 -4.51 -17.75 12.98
N TRP A 199 -5.49 -16.87 12.75
CA TRP A 199 -5.35 -15.73 11.85
C TRP A 199 -5.37 -14.42 12.61
N LEU A 200 -4.40 -13.55 12.30
CA LEU A 200 -4.47 -12.13 12.61
C LEU A 200 -4.86 -11.37 11.36
N GLY A 201 -6.07 -10.82 11.34
CA GLY A 201 -6.53 -9.96 10.25
C GLY A 201 -6.40 -8.49 10.62
N ILE A 202 -5.87 -7.67 9.72
CA ILE A 202 -5.71 -6.24 9.91
C ILE A 202 -6.25 -5.52 8.67
N THR A 203 -7.19 -4.60 8.89
CA THR A 203 -7.75 -3.76 7.84
C THR A 203 -7.00 -2.46 7.78
N SER A 204 -6.34 -2.18 6.67
CA SER A 204 -5.56 -0.96 6.50
C SER A 204 -5.40 -0.59 5.03
N PRO A 205 -5.25 0.71 4.72
CA PRO A 205 -5.10 1.21 3.35
C PRO A 205 -3.76 0.85 2.70
N ALA A 206 -2.79 0.35 3.46
CA ALA A 206 -1.51 -0.08 2.94
C ALA A 206 -0.96 -1.28 3.70
N PHE A 207 -0.37 -2.24 2.98
CA PHE A 207 0.28 -3.41 3.59
C PHE A 207 1.34 -3.02 4.62
N LYS A 208 2.16 -1.99 4.35
CA LYS A 208 3.21 -1.54 5.30
C LYS A 208 2.62 -1.10 6.63
N ALA A 209 1.48 -0.43 6.62
CA ALA A 209 0.75 -0.07 7.83
C ALA A 209 0.18 -1.31 8.53
N SER A 210 -0.37 -2.28 7.78
CA SER A 210 -0.80 -3.57 8.34
C SER A 210 0.36 -4.33 9.00
N ASN A 211 1.53 -4.35 8.37
CA ASN A 211 2.71 -5.02 8.90
C ASN A 211 3.24 -4.35 10.17
N LYS A 212 3.24 -3.01 10.23
CA LYS A 212 3.61 -2.27 11.45
C LYS A 212 2.63 -2.56 12.59
N MET A 213 1.32 -2.55 12.29
CA MET A 213 0.28 -2.86 13.25
C MET A 213 0.39 -4.30 13.76
N LYS A 214 0.67 -5.27 12.87
CA LYS A 214 0.96 -6.66 13.21
C LYS A 214 2.10 -6.74 14.24
N CYS A 215 3.23 -6.08 13.98
CA CYS A 215 4.35 -6.09 14.93
C CYS A 215 3.97 -5.49 16.29
N ALA A 216 3.19 -4.40 16.31
CA ALA A 216 2.73 -3.78 17.56
C ALA A 216 1.77 -4.69 18.36
N ILE A 217 0.80 -5.31 17.68
CA ILE A 217 -0.16 -6.24 18.29
C ILE A 217 0.55 -7.47 18.85
N LEU A 218 1.42 -8.10 18.05
CA LEU A 218 2.15 -9.30 18.47
C LEU A 218 3.16 -8.97 19.59
N GLY A 219 3.77 -7.79 19.56
CA GLY A 219 4.61 -7.28 20.64
C GLY A 219 3.82 -7.10 21.94
N ALA A 220 2.62 -6.51 21.88
CA ALA A 220 1.73 -6.37 23.03
C ALA A 220 1.30 -7.74 23.60
N LEU A 221 0.97 -8.70 22.73
CA LEU A 221 0.66 -10.06 23.15
C LEU A 221 1.85 -10.73 23.84
N ALA A 222 3.07 -10.57 23.34
CA ALA A 222 4.26 -11.13 23.96
C ALA A 222 4.49 -10.59 25.39
N LEU A 223 4.05 -9.37 25.70
CA LEU A 223 4.13 -8.79 27.04
C LEU A 223 3.13 -9.39 28.03
N THR A 224 2.06 -10.05 27.57
CA THR A 224 1.10 -10.73 28.45
C THR A 224 1.68 -12.00 29.08
N MET A 225 2.70 -12.60 28.45
CA MET A 225 3.38 -13.76 29.01
C MET A 225 4.30 -13.38 30.18
N PRO A 226 4.49 -14.27 31.18
CA PRO A 226 5.49 -14.09 32.22
C PRO A 226 6.88 -13.82 31.64
N SER A 227 7.65 -12.91 32.25
CA SER A 227 8.95 -12.45 31.73
C SER A 227 9.93 -13.58 31.42
N VAL A 228 9.95 -14.63 32.26
CA VAL A 228 10.81 -15.81 32.12
C VAL A 228 10.54 -16.60 30.83
N LEU A 229 9.29 -16.60 30.34
CA LEU A 229 8.88 -17.38 29.17
C LEU A 229 9.06 -16.60 27.85
N ARG A 230 9.20 -15.26 27.90
CA ARG A 230 9.24 -14.39 26.69
C ARG A 230 10.41 -14.66 25.76
N HIS A 231 11.49 -15.24 26.28
CA HIS A 231 12.73 -15.48 25.54
C HIS A 231 13.00 -16.97 25.29
N LEU A 232 12.11 -17.86 25.72
CA LEU A 232 12.28 -19.30 25.53
C LEU A 232 11.77 -19.70 24.16
N PHE A 233 12.59 -19.53 23.12
CA PHE A 233 12.26 -19.98 21.78
C PHE A 233 12.70 -21.42 21.56
N THR A 234 11.88 -22.20 20.84
CA THR A 234 12.18 -23.59 20.49
C THR A 234 13.20 -23.71 19.36
N GLY A 235 13.48 -22.62 18.63
CA GLY A 235 14.32 -22.63 17.44
C GLY A 235 13.71 -23.38 16.23
N ARG A 236 12.47 -23.86 16.34
CA ARG A 236 11.79 -24.55 15.24
C ARG A 236 11.51 -23.56 14.11
N ALA A 237 11.77 -23.99 12.87
CA ALA A 237 11.36 -23.26 11.69
C ALA A 237 9.83 -23.30 11.58
N VAL A 238 9.22 -22.13 11.42
CA VAL A 238 7.78 -21.95 11.32
C VAL A 238 7.51 -21.06 10.11
N PHE A 239 6.47 -21.37 9.35
CA PHE A 239 6.12 -20.57 8.20
C PHE A 239 5.44 -19.27 8.62
N GLY A 240 5.58 -18.23 7.82
CA GLY A 240 4.73 -17.06 7.87
C GLY A 240 4.32 -16.63 6.47
N GLY A 241 4.17 -15.32 6.28
CA GLY A 241 3.68 -14.74 5.04
C GLY A 241 2.44 -13.89 5.20
N ARG A 242 1.79 -13.54 4.11
CA ARG A 242 0.59 -12.70 4.14
C ARG A 242 -0.38 -13.09 3.04
N PHE A 243 -1.64 -12.80 3.29
CA PHE A 243 -2.71 -12.85 2.29
C PHE A 243 -3.49 -11.55 2.36
N THR A 244 -3.49 -10.77 1.29
CA THR A 244 -4.18 -9.48 1.24
C THR A 244 -5.37 -9.57 0.29
N ILE A 245 -6.54 -9.14 0.76
CA ILE A 245 -7.80 -9.10 0.05
C ILE A 245 -8.17 -7.63 -0.17
N ALA A 246 -8.23 -7.22 -1.44
CA ALA A 246 -8.72 -5.91 -1.82
C ALA A 246 -10.26 -5.88 -1.82
N GLN A 247 -10.84 -4.68 -1.71
CA GLN A 247 -12.30 -4.52 -1.77
C GLN A 247 -12.92 -4.98 -3.09
N SER A 248 -12.14 -4.98 -4.18
CA SER A 248 -12.54 -5.50 -5.50
C SER A 248 -12.61 -7.03 -5.55
N GLY A 249 -12.25 -7.72 -4.47
CA GLY A 249 -12.15 -9.18 -4.42
C GLY A 249 -10.84 -9.74 -4.99
N SER A 250 -9.94 -8.90 -5.51
CA SER A 250 -8.60 -9.36 -5.88
C SER A 250 -7.81 -9.74 -4.63
N SER A 251 -7.03 -10.81 -4.74
CA SER A 251 -6.20 -11.30 -3.63
C SER A 251 -4.75 -11.46 -4.04
N THR A 252 -3.83 -11.04 -3.17
CA THR A 252 -2.40 -11.27 -3.34
C THR A 252 -1.85 -12.02 -2.13
N HIS A 253 -0.84 -12.86 -2.34
CA HIS A 253 -0.22 -13.60 -1.25
C HIS A 253 1.28 -13.69 -1.42
N SER A 254 1.99 -13.81 -0.30
CA SER A 254 3.43 -14.08 -0.31
C SER A 254 3.79 -14.93 0.89
N GLY A 255 4.53 -16.02 0.68
CA GLY A 255 5.19 -16.75 1.76
C GLY A 255 6.32 -15.91 2.37
N GLY A 256 6.76 -16.28 3.57
CA GLY A 256 7.88 -15.60 4.22
C GLY A 256 8.20 -16.19 5.59
N GLU A 257 9.05 -15.47 6.32
CA GLU A 257 9.44 -15.81 7.69
C GLU A 257 8.24 -15.74 8.66
N THR A 258 8.36 -16.49 9.76
CA THR A 258 7.35 -16.49 10.82
C THR A 258 7.12 -15.11 11.41
N HIS A 259 5.87 -14.81 11.77
CA HIS A 259 5.53 -13.56 12.48
C HIS A 259 5.77 -13.62 13.98
N ILE A 260 5.80 -14.84 14.54
CA ILE A 260 6.10 -15.10 15.95
C ILE A 260 7.07 -16.27 16.01
N PRO A 261 8.26 -16.12 16.60
CA PRO A 261 9.13 -17.27 16.86
C PRO A 261 8.42 -18.25 17.81
N PRO A 262 8.44 -19.57 17.53
CA PRO A 262 7.77 -20.54 18.38
C PRO A 262 8.40 -20.60 19.76
N ALA A 263 7.63 -20.27 20.79
CA ALA A 263 8.06 -20.36 22.19
C ALA A 263 7.94 -21.79 22.74
N ARG A 264 8.78 -22.15 23.73
CA ARG A 264 8.59 -23.33 24.57
C ARG A 264 7.48 -22.99 25.55
N LEU A 265 6.29 -23.53 25.29
CA LEU A 265 5.17 -23.55 26.24
C LEU A 265 5.16 -24.92 26.93
#